data_AF-A0A317QIG3-F1
#
_entry.id   AF-A0A317QIG3-F1
#
_cell.length_a   1.000
_cell.length_b   1.000
_cell.length_c   1.000
_cell.angle_alpha   90.00
_cell.angle_beta   90.00
_cell.angle_gamma   90.00
#
_symmetry.space_group_name_H-M   'P 1'
#
loop_
_entity.id
_entity.type
_entity.pdbx_description
1 polymer ?
#
loop_
_entity_poly.entity_id
_entity_poly.type
_entity_poly.pdbx_seq_one_letter_code
_entity_poly.pdbx_strand_id
1 'polypeptide(L)'
;MSEVSGVPACPKPEHAGSRVRRRGLRPAASGPQQRFECVLDGAHHFFTRPLDRPTARPKPRRVRCPEAGHADARVAARGTRRTKAGTWARYRCTRPDGSVHHFQVMARAVGKTLTSLDVPPECPEHEDSKVTRHGSFGRGSRRRQRYRCVPVADEAHTFVPPLSRETVEVGSDTCATCDELLSPHSGELTGARHTPWSLKAVAKALNDLSLGASYAKVSLAMREHRDLAVRHLHEAHGIDLLAAGAGSASGSWTTKQGKTAWHLAADLVEQYAPLLFEQAVEAVVKREQRQRAANDAALAADPSASLAAPLTYILDELPVVLTRRRKAARNRFQQAQWSLLVVVEVRWRPAPDPMTLPSREARLRMVRAYPRGNQQAWRLVLNELPVRPDYIVADSSLAITGAVNAHYGPGAVGLIPSLFHVHRNIRDGLMELTGTTTKVEGRAVLIPQLAKHMDVLTRDELLNRTAADWSRWWDELIAAVAALPAPVVKLTEQRKMYEPRLTAALPLLARQPQLPASNAAVETRMRLQLEPFLDNRKHLYRNLARTNFLFDLAVARDQGAFGDLDAVAKAIRDSNETAGGWAPAPRLLADAQPPPREDGTPSPGYSSLLNPLLVAALADKRLGGAS
;
A
#
# COMPACT_ATOMS: atom_id res chain seq x y z
N MET A 1 -30.35 31.21 18.02
CA MET A 1 -30.54 32.20 16.93
C MET A 1 -29.18 32.42 16.30
N SER A 2 -28.99 31.90 15.09
CA SER A 2 -27.66 31.75 14.48
C SER A 2 -27.17 33.06 13.88
N GLU A 3 -26.00 33.52 14.33
CA GLU A 3 -25.26 34.64 13.72
C GLU A 3 -24.80 34.26 12.30
N VAL A 4 -25.21 35.05 11.32
CA VAL A 4 -24.71 34.97 9.94
C VAL A 4 -23.36 35.66 9.91
N SER A 5 -22.26 34.90 9.99
CA SER A 5 -20.91 35.46 9.83
C SER A 5 -20.69 35.88 8.36
N GLY A 6 -20.24 37.12 8.15
CA GLY A 6 -19.74 37.58 6.84
C GLY A 6 -20.28 38.91 6.30
N VAL A 7 -21.10 39.67 7.04
CA VAL A 7 -21.53 41.01 6.60
C VAL A 7 -20.65 42.08 7.27
N PRO A 8 -19.95 42.94 6.50
CA PRO A 8 -19.06 43.97 7.04
C PRO A 8 -19.84 45.12 7.68
N ALA A 9 -19.31 45.71 8.76
CA ALA A 9 -19.89 46.91 9.36
C ALA A 9 -19.71 48.14 8.45
N CYS A 10 -20.58 49.15 8.60
CA CYS A 10 -20.44 50.43 7.92
C CYS A 10 -19.12 51.10 8.34
N PRO A 11 -18.30 51.60 7.40
CA PRO A 11 -17.00 52.20 7.71
C PRO A 11 -17.09 53.61 8.31
N LYS A 12 -18.28 54.24 8.31
CA LYS A 12 -18.49 55.51 8.99
C LYS A 12 -18.68 55.27 10.49
N PRO A 13 -17.85 55.86 11.39
CA PRO A 13 -17.92 55.62 12.83
C PRO A 13 -19.28 55.99 13.44
N GLU A 14 -19.88 57.07 12.95
CA GLU A 14 -21.22 57.57 13.29
C GLU A 14 -22.35 56.57 12.96
N HIS A 15 -22.08 55.56 12.14
CA HIS A 15 -23.03 54.52 11.73
C HIS A 15 -22.64 53.12 12.24
N ALA A 16 -21.79 53.05 13.27
CA ALA A 16 -21.43 51.78 13.90
C ALA A 16 -22.69 51.04 14.39
N GLY A 17 -22.86 49.77 14.00
CA GLY A 17 -24.03 48.95 14.34
C GLY A 17 -25.23 49.09 13.40
N SER A 18 -25.18 49.98 12.40
CA SER A 18 -26.26 50.11 11.40
C SER A 18 -26.39 48.89 10.48
N ARG A 19 -27.62 48.59 10.05
CA ARG A 19 -27.87 47.52 9.08
C ARG A 19 -27.34 47.92 7.70
N VAL A 20 -26.65 47.00 7.05
CA VAL A 20 -26.09 47.18 5.71
C VAL A 20 -26.71 46.20 4.73
N ARG A 21 -26.99 46.68 3.52
CA ARG A 21 -27.65 45.90 2.46
C ARG A 21 -26.68 45.65 1.30
N ARG A 22 -26.57 44.39 0.88
CA ARG A 22 -25.74 43.99 -0.26
C ARG A 22 -26.43 44.40 -1.58
N ARG A 23 -25.76 45.18 -2.43
CA ARG A 23 -26.35 45.78 -3.66
C ARG A 23 -25.72 45.32 -4.98
N GLY A 24 -24.96 44.22 -4.95
CA GLY A 24 -24.33 43.62 -6.14
C GLY A 24 -22.85 43.97 -6.29
N LEU A 25 -22.23 43.51 -7.39
CA LEU A 25 -20.80 43.67 -7.64
C LEU A 25 -20.54 44.86 -8.57
N ARG A 26 -19.54 45.69 -8.26
CA ARG A 26 -19.06 46.75 -9.16
C ARG A 26 -17.73 46.33 -9.78
N PRO A 27 -17.57 46.40 -11.12
CA PRO A 27 -16.29 46.16 -11.75
C PRO A 27 -15.27 47.25 -11.38
N ALA A 28 -14.05 46.84 -11.00
CA ALA A 28 -12.92 47.72 -10.71
C ALA A 28 -11.62 47.09 -11.27
N ALA A 29 -10.55 47.89 -11.41
CA ALA A 29 -9.28 47.45 -11.98
C ALA A 29 -8.65 46.27 -11.21
N SER A 30 -8.88 46.18 -9.90
CA SER A 30 -8.42 45.10 -9.03
C SER A 30 -9.35 43.88 -8.97
N GLY A 31 -10.41 43.83 -9.79
CA GLY A 31 -11.46 42.81 -9.78
C GLY A 31 -12.82 43.33 -9.28
N PRO A 32 -13.91 42.55 -9.44
CA PRO A 32 -15.25 42.97 -9.02
C PRO A 32 -15.33 43.10 -7.50
N GLN A 33 -15.66 44.29 -7.01
CA GLN A 33 -15.80 44.58 -5.58
C GLN A 33 -17.27 44.47 -5.17
N GLN A 34 -17.52 43.91 -3.98
CA GLN A 34 -18.85 43.81 -3.41
C GLN A 34 -19.30 45.19 -2.90
N ARG A 35 -20.40 45.71 -3.46
CA ARG A 35 -21.01 46.97 -3.03
C ARG A 35 -22.01 46.70 -1.91
N PHE A 36 -21.91 47.49 -0.85
CA PHE A 36 -22.85 47.56 0.26
C PHE A 36 -23.44 48.97 0.34
N GLU A 37 -24.65 49.07 0.88
CA GLU A 37 -25.38 50.31 1.15
C GLU A 37 -25.72 50.35 2.63
N CYS A 38 -25.43 51.47 3.29
CA CYS A 38 -25.89 51.69 4.66
C CYS A 38 -27.38 52.03 4.63
N VAL A 39 -28.19 51.31 5.40
CA VAL A 39 -29.65 51.52 5.42
C VAL A 39 -30.04 52.77 6.23
N LEU A 40 -29.16 53.26 7.10
CA LEU A 40 -29.46 54.39 7.99
C LEU A 40 -29.69 55.69 7.21
N ASP A 41 -28.92 55.95 6.16
CA ASP A 41 -28.99 57.16 5.35
C ASP A 41 -29.25 56.90 3.86
N GLY A 42 -29.21 55.63 3.41
CA GLY A 42 -29.60 55.19 2.06
C GLY A 42 -28.77 55.74 0.89
N ALA A 43 -27.90 56.72 1.15
CA ALA A 43 -27.24 57.53 0.13
C ALA A 43 -25.78 57.15 -0.12
N HIS A 44 -25.07 56.55 0.84
CA HIS A 44 -23.67 56.19 0.66
C HIS A 44 -23.44 54.69 0.52
N HIS A 45 -22.57 54.37 -0.43
CA HIS A 45 -22.15 53.02 -0.75
C HIS A 45 -20.69 52.84 -0.38
N PHE A 46 -20.36 51.67 0.15
CA PHE A 46 -18.99 51.30 0.47
C PHE A 46 -18.66 49.90 -0.03
N PHE A 47 -17.37 49.61 -0.11
CA PHE A 47 -16.82 48.40 -0.69
C PHE A 47 -15.86 47.75 0.30
N THR A 48 -15.88 46.42 0.41
CA THR A 48 -14.85 45.69 1.15
C THR A 48 -13.64 45.40 0.27
N ARG A 49 -12.48 45.21 0.92
CA ARG A 49 -11.24 44.76 0.25
C ARG A 49 -11.47 43.47 -0.56
N PRO A 50 -10.63 43.21 -1.58
CA PRO A 50 -10.80 42.08 -2.47
C PRO A 50 -10.88 40.78 -1.66
N LEU A 51 -11.95 40.00 -1.87
CA LEU A 51 -12.02 38.64 -1.35
C LEU A 51 -10.82 37.87 -1.89
N ASP A 52 -10.06 37.24 -1.00
CA ASP A 52 -9.04 36.27 -1.37
C ASP A 52 -9.67 35.25 -2.34
N ARG A 53 -9.03 35.10 -3.50
CA ARG A 53 -9.50 34.24 -4.58
C ARG A 53 -9.75 32.81 -4.06
N PRO A 54 -10.93 32.21 -4.27
CA PRO A 54 -10.93 30.91 -4.90
C PRO A 54 -10.34 31.12 -6.31
N THR A 55 -9.35 30.30 -6.63
CA THR A 55 -8.60 30.25 -7.89
C THR A 55 -9.42 30.75 -9.08
N ALA A 56 -8.82 31.68 -9.84
CA ALA A 56 -9.43 32.31 -11.00
C ALA A 56 -10.15 31.27 -11.87
N ARG A 57 -11.46 31.42 -12.03
CA ARG A 57 -12.19 30.70 -13.08
C ARG A 57 -11.45 31.00 -14.40
N PRO A 58 -10.98 29.99 -15.12
CA PRO A 58 -10.35 30.20 -16.41
C PRO A 58 -11.31 31.02 -17.29
N LYS A 59 -10.80 32.05 -17.98
CA LYS A 59 -11.56 32.69 -19.06
C LYS A 59 -12.08 31.56 -19.96
N PRO A 60 -13.39 31.47 -20.28
CA PRO A 60 -13.89 30.39 -21.11
C PRO A 60 -13.10 30.41 -22.41
N ARG A 61 -12.37 29.32 -22.68
CA ARG A 61 -11.68 29.11 -23.97
C ARG A 61 -12.70 29.42 -25.06
N ARG A 62 -12.36 30.31 -26.01
CA ARG A 62 -13.21 30.57 -27.17
C ARG A 62 -13.47 29.23 -27.85
N VAL A 63 -14.73 28.78 -27.80
CA VAL A 63 -15.13 27.50 -28.38
C VAL A 63 -14.97 27.61 -29.89
N ARG A 64 -14.08 26.78 -30.45
CA ARG A 64 -13.83 26.72 -31.90
C ARG A 64 -14.78 25.72 -32.55
N CYS A 65 -15.04 25.95 -33.82
CA CYS A 65 -15.79 25.02 -34.65
C CYS A 65 -15.04 23.67 -34.75
N PRO A 66 -15.70 22.52 -34.58
CA PRO A 66 -15.06 21.21 -34.68
C PRO A 66 -14.75 20.79 -36.13
N GLU A 67 -15.27 21.49 -37.14
CA GLU A 67 -15.13 21.18 -38.56
C GLU A 67 -13.80 21.73 -39.15
N ALA A 68 -13.14 20.97 -40.01
CA ALA A 68 -11.83 21.35 -40.58
C ALA A 68 -11.97 22.54 -41.55
N GLY A 69 -11.02 23.50 -41.49
CA GLY A 69 -11.03 24.69 -42.34
C GLY A 69 -11.99 25.81 -41.90
N HIS A 70 -12.41 25.80 -40.63
CA HIS A 70 -13.30 26.79 -40.00
C HIS A 70 -12.58 27.52 -38.84
N ALA A 71 -11.27 27.74 -38.96
CA ALA A 71 -10.46 28.42 -37.95
C ALA A 71 -10.73 29.94 -37.90
N ASP A 72 -11.08 30.49 -39.06
CA ASP A 72 -11.52 31.85 -39.35
C ASP A 72 -13.03 32.06 -39.12
N ALA A 73 -13.78 30.98 -38.89
CA ALA A 73 -15.23 31.05 -38.76
C ALA A 73 -15.66 31.67 -37.43
N ARG A 74 -16.71 32.50 -37.50
CA ARG A 74 -17.31 33.14 -36.33
C ARG A 74 -18.25 32.15 -35.64
N VAL A 75 -17.83 31.68 -34.46
CA VAL A 75 -18.65 30.81 -33.61
C VAL A 75 -19.48 31.66 -32.63
N ALA A 76 -20.80 31.52 -32.69
CA ALA A 76 -21.75 32.18 -31.80
C ALA A 76 -22.50 31.15 -30.94
N ALA A 77 -22.64 31.42 -29.64
CA ALA A 77 -23.42 30.57 -28.75
C ALA A 77 -24.92 30.67 -29.08
N ARG A 78 -25.60 29.52 -29.17
CA ARG A 78 -27.04 29.40 -29.50
C ARG A 78 -27.83 28.75 -28.35
N GLY A 79 -27.45 29.08 -27.11
CA GLY A 79 -28.10 28.59 -25.89
C GLY A 79 -27.65 27.21 -25.45
N THR A 80 -28.38 26.64 -24.49
CA THR A 80 -28.06 25.33 -23.89
C THR A 80 -29.23 24.36 -23.99
N ARG A 81 -28.94 23.08 -24.19
CA ARG A 81 -29.92 21.98 -24.10
C ARG A 81 -29.65 21.19 -22.83
N ARG A 82 -30.66 21.05 -21.98
CA ARG A 82 -30.58 20.22 -20.76
C ARG A 82 -31.13 18.83 -21.07
N THR A 83 -30.35 17.80 -20.76
CA THR A 83 -30.77 16.40 -20.82
C THR A 83 -30.54 15.74 -19.46
N LYS A 84 -30.93 14.47 -19.30
CA LYS A 84 -30.64 13.71 -18.08
C LYS A 84 -29.13 13.63 -17.78
N ALA A 85 -28.29 13.63 -18.82
CA ALA A 85 -26.82 13.62 -18.75
C ALA A 85 -26.16 14.99 -18.45
N GLY A 86 -26.97 16.04 -18.24
CA GLY A 86 -26.48 17.39 -17.91
C GLY A 86 -26.75 18.45 -18.98
N THR A 87 -25.96 19.51 -18.96
CA THR A 87 -26.19 20.71 -19.77
C THR A 87 -25.22 20.74 -20.96
N TRP A 88 -25.77 20.75 -22.17
CA TRP A 88 -25.05 20.90 -23.44
C TRP A 88 -25.11 22.35 -23.90
N ALA A 89 -23.98 22.97 -24.22
CA ALA A 89 -23.93 24.26 -24.91
C ALA A 89 -23.99 24.05 -26.43
N ARG A 90 -24.89 24.78 -27.09
CA ARG A 90 -25.08 24.74 -28.54
C ARG A 90 -24.36 25.92 -29.17
N TYR A 91 -23.73 25.70 -30.31
CA TYR A 91 -22.99 26.72 -31.05
C TYR A 91 -23.42 26.73 -32.51
N ARG A 92 -23.36 27.91 -33.12
CA ARG A 92 -23.51 28.14 -34.55
C ARG A 92 -22.16 28.59 -35.09
N CYS A 93 -21.62 27.84 -36.04
CA CYS A 93 -20.47 28.25 -36.82
C CYS A 93 -20.94 29.04 -38.04
N THR A 94 -20.29 30.16 -38.35
CA THR A 94 -20.53 30.95 -39.57
C THR A 94 -19.19 31.24 -40.24
N ARG A 95 -18.98 30.71 -41.45
CA ARG A 95 -17.76 30.94 -42.22
C ARG A 95 -17.77 32.32 -42.92
N PRO A 96 -16.61 32.83 -43.37
CA PRO A 96 -16.57 34.05 -44.19
C PRO A 96 -17.33 33.94 -45.52
N ASP A 97 -17.45 32.72 -46.05
CA ASP A 97 -18.24 32.41 -47.26
C ASP A 97 -19.78 32.41 -47.03
N GLY A 98 -20.23 32.68 -45.80
CA GLY A 98 -21.64 32.74 -45.42
C GLY A 98 -22.30 31.40 -45.07
N SER A 99 -21.60 30.26 -45.26
CA SER A 99 -22.11 28.95 -44.87
C SER A 99 -22.20 28.79 -43.35
N VAL A 100 -23.22 28.06 -42.88
CA VAL A 100 -23.51 27.88 -41.45
C VAL A 100 -23.82 26.43 -41.09
N HIS A 101 -23.32 25.99 -39.94
CA HIS A 101 -23.73 24.74 -39.31
C HIS A 101 -23.78 24.85 -37.79
N HIS A 102 -24.33 23.82 -37.13
CA HIS A 102 -24.51 23.79 -35.69
C HIS A 102 -23.78 22.62 -35.06
N PHE A 103 -23.19 22.84 -33.88
CA PHE A 103 -22.56 21.78 -33.09
C PHE A 103 -22.86 21.98 -31.60
N GLN A 104 -22.62 20.94 -30.79
CA GLN A 104 -22.91 20.96 -29.36
C GLN A 104 -21.70 20.46 -28.56
N VAL A 105 -21.45 21.07 -27.41
CA VAL A 105 -20.37 20.69 -26.48
C VAL A 105 -20.98 20.54 -25.10
N MET A 106 -20.67 19.45 -24.40
CA MET A 106 -21.14 19.26 -23.03
C MET A 106 -20.50 20.32 -22.11
N ALA A 107 -21.33 21.15 -21.49
CA ALA A 107 -20.89 22.28 -20.68
C ALA A 107 -20.83 21.95 -19.17
N ARG A 108 -21.70 21.05 -18.71
CA ARG A 108 -21.72 20.58 -17.31
C ARG A 108 -22.41 19.23 -17.21
N ALA A 109 -21.68 18.17 -16.83
CA ALA A 109 -22.26 16.91 -16.40
C ALA A 109 -22.80 17.05 -14.97
N VAL A 110 -23.83 16.29 -14.61
CA VAL A 110 -24.38 16.33 -13.25
C VAL A 110 -23.46 15.52 -12.33
N GLY A 111 -22.88 16.17 -11.31
CA GLY A 111 -22.18 15.48 -10.22
C GLY A 111 -20.66 15.28 -10.35
N LYS A 112 -19.99 15.66 -11.45
CA LYS A 112 -18.51 15.57 -11.58
C LYS A 112 -17.87 16.71 -12.39
N THR A 113 -16.57 16.90 -12.17
CA THR A 113 -15.66 17.73 -13.00
C THR A 113 -15.05 16.85 -14.10
N LEU A 114 -15.07 17.31 -15.35
CA LEU A 114 -14.41 16.64 -16.49
C LEU A 114 -12.89 16.53 -16.23
N THR A 115 -12.26 15.38 -16.53
CA THR A 115 -10.81 15.14 -16.31
C THR A 115 -10.10 14.86 -17.63
N SER A 116 -8.77 14.67 -17.63
CA SER A 116 -7.95 14.39 -18.83
C SER A 116 -8.33 13.11 -19.61
N LEU A 117 -9.31 12.34 -19.13
CA LEU A 117 -9.91 11.19 -19.81
C LEU A 117 -10.97 11.59 -20.86
N ASP A 118 -11.36 12.86 -20.91
CA ASP A 118 -12.35 13.41 -21.86
C ASP A 118 -11.71 14.02 -23.12
N VAL A 119 -10.38 14.05 -23.16
CA VAL A 119 -9.58 14.67 -24.23
C VAL A 119 -8.89 13.57 -25.04
N PRO A 120 -8.87 13.66 -26.39
CA PRO A 120 -8.08 12.74 -27.21
C PRO A 120 -6.61 12.76 -26.77
N PRO A 121 -5.88 11.62 -26.89
CA PRO A 121 -4.47 11.57 -26.52
C PRO A 121 -3.66 12.55 -27.37
N GLU A 122 -2.57 13.04 -26.82
CA GLU A 122 -1.61 13.85 -27.56
C GLU A 122 -0.94 13.00 -28.64
N CYS A 123 -0.62 13.63 -29.77
CA CYS A 123 0.17 12.99 -30.82
C CYS A 123 1.63 12.93 -30.37
N PRO A 124 2.30 11.77 -30.43
CA PRO A 124 3.69 11.64 -30.02
C PRO A 124 4.67 12.44 -30.90
N GLU A 125 4.23 12.85 -32.10
CA GLU A 125 5.06 13.58 -33.07
C GLU A 125 4.73 15.09 -33.13
N HIS A 126 3.55 15.52 -32.65
CA HIS A 126 3.07 16.89 -32.84
C HIS A 126 2.30 17.42 -31.61
N GLU A 127 2.93 18.30 -30.84
CA GLU A 127 2.42 18.86 -29.57
C GLU A 127 1.12 19.67 -29.73
N ASP A 128 0.95 20.39 -30.84
CA ASP A 128 -0.21 21.27 -31.11
C ASP A 128 -1.18 20.73 -32.18
N SER A 129 -1.28 19.41 -32.33
CA SER A 129 -2.08 18.77 -33.37
C SER A 129 -3.54 18.49 -33.00
N LYS A 130 -4.43 18.49 -34.00
CA LYS A 130 -5.82 18.03 -33.81
C LYS A 130 -5.85 16.50 -33.87
N VAL A 131 -6.16 15.87 -32.76
CA VAL A 131 -6.33 14.40 -32.69
C VAL A 131 -7.81 14.02 -32.71
N THR A 132 -8.18 13.14 -33.63
CA THR A 132 -9.55 12.61 -33.79
C THR A 132 -9.56 11.08 -33.82
N ARG A 133 -10.69 10.44 -33.53
CA ARG A 133 -10.83 8.97 -33.68
C ARG A 133 -10.72 8.59 -35.15
N HIS A 134 -10.01 7.51 -35.45
CA HIS A 134 -9.81 7.01 -36.82
C HIS A 134 -9.89 5.49 -36.89
N GLY A 135 -11.08 4.96 -36.61
CA GLY A 135 -11.34 3.53 -36.60
C GLY A 135 -10.75 2.81 -35.40
N SER A 136 -10.51 1.51 -35.55
CA SER A 136 -10.07 0.62 -34.49
C SER A 136 -9.14 -0.46 -35.02
N PHE A 137 -8.40 -1.13 -34.15
CA PHE A 137 -7.62 -2.32 -34.49
C PHE A 137 -7.82 -3.44 -33.48
N GLY A 138 -7.39 -4.65 -33.82
CA GLY A 138 -7.71 -5.84 -33.03
C GLY A 138 -9.10 -6.37 -33.32
N ARG A 139 -9.45 -7.52 -32.73
CA ARG A 139 -10.73 -8.21 -32.91
C ARG A 139 -11.43 -8.40 -31.56
N GLY A 140 -12.76 -8.31 -31.55
CA GLY A 140 -13.59 -8.57 -30.37
C GLY A 140 -13.28 -7.68 -29.17
N SER A 141 -13.18 -8.26 -27.97
CA SER A 141 -12.83 -7.55 -26.72
C SER A 141 -11.43 -6.93 -26.71
N ARG A 142 -10.60 -7.24 -27.71
CA ARG A 142 -9.29 -6.60 -27.92
C ARG A 142 -9.36 -5.46 -28.92
N ARG A 143 -10.56 -5.00 -29.27
CA ARG A 143 -10.74 -3.87 -30.20
C ARG A 143 -10.27 -2.59 -29.52
N ARG A 144 -9.21 -2.00 -30.04
CA ARG A 144 -8.55 -0.82 -29.51
C ARG A 144 -8.74 0.38 -30.42
N GLN A 145 -8.81 1.55 -29.82
CA GLN A 145 -9.02 2.81 -30.52
C GLN A 145 -7.78 3.24 -31.32
N ARG A 146 -7.95 3.57 -32.61
CA ARG A 146 -6.95 4.28 -33.43
C ARG A 146 -7.27 5.78 -33.49
N TYR A 147 -6.25 6.60 -33.64
CA TYR A 147 -6.38 8.04 -33.72
C TYR A 147 -5.74 8.58 -34.99
N ARG A 148 -6.28 9.68 -35.52
CA ARG A 148 -5.68 10.44 -36.62
C ARG A 148 -5.25 11.80 -36.10
N CYS A 149 -3.97 12.07 -36.25
CA CYS A 149 -3.36 13.37 -36.03
C CYS A 149 -3.55 14.21 -37.30
N VAL A 150 -3.95 15.46 -37.13
CA VAL A 150 -3.93 16.50 -38.18
C VAL A 150 -3.11 17.66 -37.63
N PRO A 151 -1.80 17.72 -37.94
CA PRO A 151 -0.93 18.79 -37.50
C PRO A 151 -1.18 20.09 -38.31
N VAL A 152 -0.63 21.21 -37.84
CA VAL A 152 -0.87 22.54 -38.44
C VAL A 152 -0.05 22.76 -39.72
N ALA A 153 1.17 22.20 -39.78
CA ALA A 153 2.11 22.41 -40.89
C ALA A 153 2.49 21.12 -41.63
N ASP A 154 2.26 19.94 -41.03
CA ASP A 154 2.72 18.64 -41.56
C ASP A 154 1.56 17.79 -42.12
N GLU A 155 1.90 16.61 -42.65
CA GLU A 155 0.91 15.66 -43.15
C GLU A 155 0.15 14.96 -42.01
N ALA A 156 -1.15 14.74 -42.23
CA ALA A 156 -2.00 14.01 -41.30
C ALA A 156 -1.64 12.51 -41.29
N HIS A 157 -1.34 11.96 -40.11
CA HIS A 157 -1.02 10.54 -39.94
C HIS A 157 -1.98 9.84 -38.97
N THR A 158 -1.98 8.51 -38.98
CA THR A 158 -2.72 7.69 -38.02
C THR A 158 -1.76 7.11 -36.99
N PHE A 159 -2.11 7.18 -35.72
CA PHE A 159 -1.33 6.61 -34.63
C PHE A 159 -2.22 5.86 -33.62
N VAL A 160 -1.54 5.11 -32.76
CA VAL A 160 -2.15 4.45 -31.60
C VAL A 160 -1.30 4.81 -30.39
N PRO A 161 -1.90 5.40 -29.33
CA PRO A 161 -1.13 5.82 -28.16
C PRO A 161 -0.45 4.61 -27.52
N PRO A 162 0.67 4.82 -26.79
CA PRO A 162 1.38 3.75 -26.08
C PRO A 162 0.44 2.91 -25.21
N LEU A 163 -0.43 3.58 -24.44
CA LEU A 163 -1.52 2.94 -23.70
C LEU A 163 -2.82 3.05 -24.49
N SER A 164 -3.16 1.95 -25.18
CA SER A 164 -4.35 1.89 -26.01
C SER A 164 -5.63 1.93 -25.16
N ARG A 165 -6.67 2.58 -25.67
CA ARG A 165 -8.00 2.55 -25.06
C ARG A 165 -8.84 1.44 -25.69
N GLU A 166 -9.69 0.83 -24.88
CA GLU A 166 -10.79 0.02 -25.41
C GLU A 166 -11.73 0.89 -26.25
N THR A 167 -12.33 0.28 -27.26
CA THR A 167 -13.28 1.00 -28.13
C THR A 167 -14.61 1.12 -27.40
N VAL A 168 -15.12 2.34 -27.27
CA VAL A 168 -16.48 2.60 -26.77
C VAL A 168 -17.38 2.89 -27.96
N GLU A 169 -18.52 2.23 -28.02
CA GLU A 169 -19.59 2.53 -28.95
C GLU A 169 -20.44 3.69 -28.40
N VAL A 170 -20.48 4.77 -29.20
CA VAL A 170 -21.09 6.03 -28.79
C VAL A 170 -22.60 5.84 -28.73
N GLY A 171 -23.17 5.91 -27.53
CA GLY A 171 -24.62 5.82 -27.34
C GLY A 171 -25.16 4.44 -26.97
N SER A 172 -24.29 3.42 -26.86
CA SER A 172 -24.66 2.09 -26.35
C SER A 172 -24.03 1.78 -24.99
N ASP A 173 -22.78 2.17 -24.79
CA ASP A 173 -22.02 1.76 -23.60
C ASP A 173 -22.28 2.74 -22.44
N THR A 174 -22.61 2.21 -21.26
CA THR A 174 -22.93 3.01 -20.06
C THR A 174 -21.87 2.87 -18.97
N CYS A 175 -21.70 3.92 -18.17
CA CYS A 175 -20.85 3.88 -16.99
C CYS A 175 -21.52 3.04 -15.90
N ALA A 176 -20.85 1.97 -15.45
CA ALA A 176 -21.33 1.06 -14.42
C ALA A 176 -21.65 1.70 -13.04
N THR A 177 -21.35 2.99 -12.85
CA THR A 177 -21.56 3.72 -11.58
C THR A 177 -22.71 4.72 -11.64
N CYS A 178 -23.08 5.21 -12.82
CA CYS A 178 -24.09 6.27 -12.95
C CYS A 178 -25.04 6.09 -14.15
N ASP A 179 -24.96 4.97 -14.87
CA ASP A 179 -25.77 4.62 -16.04
C ASP A 179 -25.74 5.65 -17.19
N GLU A 180 -24.75 6.57 -17.18
CA GLU A 180 -24.55 7.55 -18.24
C GLU A 180 -23.80 6.95 -19.42
N LEU A 181 -24.15 7.36 -20.64
CA LEU A 181 -23.48 6.93 -21.86
C LEU A 181 -22.03 7.42 -21.86
N LEU A 182 -21.09 6.48 -22.04
CA LEU A 182 -19.66 6.76 -22.07
C LEU A 182 -19.31 7.64 -23.27
N SER A 183 -18.42 8.61 -23.05
CA SER A 183 -17.89 9.42 -24.14
C SER A 183 -17.05 8.55 -25.09
N PRO A 184 -16.95 8.92 -26.39
CA PRO A 184 -16.11 8.25 -27.39
C PRO A 184 -14.65 7.98 -26.96
N HIS A 185 -14.14 8.71 -25.96
CA HIS A 185 -12.77 8.63 -25.44
C HIS A 185 -12.67 7.98 -24.05
N SER A 186 -13.80 7.58 -23.46
CA SER A 186 -13.88 7.08 -22.08
C SER A 186 -13.60 5.58 -21.94
N GLY A 187 -13.14 4.90 -23.00
CA GLY A 187 -12.78 3.49 -22.92
C GLY A 187 -11.66 3.25 -21.92
N GLU A 188 -11.71 2.11 -21.22
CA GLU A 188 -10.69 1.75 -20.24
C GLU A 188 -9.30 1.72 -20.91
N LEU A 189 -8.31 2.24 -20.21
CA LEU A 189 -6.92 2.18 -20.65
C LEU A 189 -6.37 0.77 -20.41
N THR A 190 -5.67 0.23 -21.41
CA THR A 190 -4.92 -1.01 -21.23
C THR A 190 -3.64 -0.76 -20.45
N GLY A 191 -3.16 -1.79 -19.75
CA GLY A 191 -1.87 -1.71 -19.05
C GLY A 191 -0.69 -1.48 -20.02
N ALA A 192 -0.79 -1.97 -21.26
CA ALA A 192 0.18 -1.77 -22.33
C ALA A 192 -0.49 -2.08 -23.68
N ARG A 193 0.17 -1.79 -24.80
CA ARG A 193 -0.39 -2.05 -26.14
C ARG A 193 -0.67 -3.54 -26.41
N HIS A 194 0.23 -4.43 -26.01
CA HIS A 194 0.13 -5.87 -26.31
C HIS A 194 -0.56 -6.71 -25.23
N THR A 195 -1.12 -6.09 -24.18
CA THR A 195 -1.85 -6.80 -23.14
C THR A 195 -3.36 -6.73 -23.36
N PRO A 196 -4.09 -7.84 -23.12
CA PRO A 196 -5.55 -7.83 -23.14
C PRO A 196 -6.14 -7.24 -21.84
N TRP A 197 -5.33 -6.88 -20.84
CA TRP A 197 -5.79 -6.48 -19.51
C TRP A 197 -5.91 -4.95 -19.37
N SER A 198 -7.06 -4.48 -18.88
CA SER A 198 -7.25 -3.08 -18.50
C SER A 198 -6.48 -2.75 -17.21
N LEU A 199 -6.12 -1.48 -17.03
CA LEU A 199 -5.45 -1.01 -15.80
C LEU A 199 -6.27 -1.31 -14.55
N LYS A 200 -7.60 -1.20 -14.64
CA LYS A 200 -8.52 -1.50 -13.55
C LYS A 200 -8.51 -2.99 -13.19
N ALA A 201 -8.49 -3.87 -14.19
CA ALA A 201 -8.36 -5.31 -13.97
C ALA A 201 -7.04 -5.68 -13.29
N VAL A 202 -5.92 -5.04 -13.70
CA VAL A 202 -4.61 -5.23 -13.07
C VAL A 202 -4.60 -4.70 -11.63
N ALA A 203 -5.10 -3.50 -11.39
CA ALA A 203 -5.17 -2.91 -10.05
C ALA A 203 -6.02 -3.77 -9.09
N LYS A 204 -7.17 -4.27 -9.56
CA LYS A 204 -8.00 -5.21 -8.79
C LYS A 204 -7.26 -6.51 -8.50
N ALA A 205 -6.56 -7.07 -9.49
CA ALA A 205 -5.78 -8.30 -9.30
C ALA A 205 -4.71 -8.12 -8.21
N LEU A 206 -3.95 -7.02 -8.24
CA LEU A 206 -2.95 -6.70 -7.22
C LEU A 206 -3.59 -6.47 -5.83
N ASN A 207 -4.77 -5.84 -5.77
CA ASN A 207 -5.53 -5.71 -4.53
C ASN A 207 -5.93 -7.07 -3.96
N ASP A 208 -6.46 -7.97 -4.78
CA ASP A 208 -6.85 -9.31 -4.35
C ASP A 208 -5.63 -10.13 -3.87
N LEU A 209 -4.47 -9.99 -4.55
CA LEU A 209 -3.21 -10.60 -4.12
C LEU A 209 -2.70 -10.00 -2.79
N SER A 210 -2.83 -8.70 -2.59
CA SER A 210 -2.47 -8.01 -1.33
C SER A 210 -3.33 -8.47 -0.13
N LEU A 211 -4.48 -9.10 -0.39
CA LEU A 211 -5.36 -9.71 0.61
C LEU A 211 -5.06 -11.19 0.86
N GLY A 212 -4.09 -11.77 0.16
CA GLY A 212 -3.79 -13.19 0.23
C GLY A 212 -4.65 -14.05 -0.70
N ALA A 213 -5.22 -13.52 -1.79
CA ALA A 213 -5.75 -14.41 -2.83
C ALA A 213 -4.61 -15.23 -3.48
N SER A 214 -4.89 -16.48 -3.88
CA SER A 214 -3.86 -17.30 -4.54
C SER A 214 -3.63 -16.83 -5.98
N TYR A 215 -2.42 -17.02 -6.50
CA TYR A 215 -2.12 -16.74 -7.91
C TYR A 215 -3.08 -17.45 -8.87
N ALA A 216 -3.40 -18.72 -8.59
CA ALA A 216 -4.36 -19.46 -9.41
C ALA A 216 -5.76 -18.81 -9.39
N LYS A 217 -6.27 -18.44 -8.20
CA LYS A 217 -7.58 -17.79 -8.05
C LYS A 217 -7.65 -16.48 -8.81
N VAL A 218 -6.66 -15.61 -8.62
CA VAL A 218 -6.62 -14.28 -9.25
C VAL A 218 -6.50 -14.40 -10.77
N SER A 219 -5.61 -15.26 -11.26
CA SER A 219 -5.46 -15.46 -12.69
C SER A 219 -6.71 -16.04 -13.36
N LEU A 220 -7.42 -16.96 -12.69
CA LEU A 220 -8.69 -17.49 -13.20
C LEU A 220 -9.76 -16.39 -13.22
N ALA A 221 -9.90 -15.62 -12.14
CA ALA A 221 -10.84 -14.50 -12.09
C ALA A 221 -10.58 -13.45 -13.19
N MET A 222 -9.31 -13.15 -13.48
CA MET A 222 -8.96 -12.27 -14.59
C MET A 222 -9.40 -12.85 -15.94
N ARG A 223 -9.16 -14.15 -16.18
CA ARG A 223 -9.57 -14.83 -17.42
C ARG A 223 -11.09 -14.89 -17.54
N GLU A 224 -11.80 -15.23 -16.48
CA GLU A 224 -13.26 -15.26 -16.43
C GLU A 224 -13.85 -13.88 -16.73
N HIS A 225 -13.31 -12.81 -16.12
CA HIS A 225 -13.75 -11.44 -16.40
C HIS A 225 -13.57 -11.07 -17.88
N ARG A 226 -12.43 -11.45 -18.48
CA ARG A 226 -12.19 -11.26 -19.91
C ARG A 226 -13.18 -12.05 -20.76
N ASP A 227 -13.43 -13.32 -20.42
CA ASP A 227 -14.30 -14.19 -21.20
C ASP A 227 -15.79 -13.79 -21.07
N LEU A 228 -16.19 -13.22 -19.92
CA LEU A 228 -17.48 -12.54 -19.74
C LEU A 228 -17.59 -11.28 -20.58
N ALA A 229 -16.55 -10.43 -20.59
CA ALA A 229 -16.52 -9.24 -21.45
C ALA A 229 -16.61 -9.60 -22.93
N VAL A 230 -15.94 -10.69 -23.36
CA VAL A 230 -16.06 -11.23 -24.73
C VAL A 230 -17.49 -11.67 -25.03
N ARG A 231 -18.12 -12.44 -24.14
CA ARG A 231 -19.51 -12.92 -24.32
C ARG A 231 -20.53 -11.78 -24.34
N HIS A 232 -20.37 -10.79 -23.47
CA HIS A 232 -21.24 -9.61 -23.49
C HIS A 232 -21.15 -8.87 -24.83
N LEU A 233 -19.94 -8.70 -25.37
CA LEU A 233 -19.75 -8.09 -26.70
C LEU A 233 -20.31 -8.95 -27.84
N HIS A 234 -20.27 -10.29 -27.71
CA HIS A 234 -20.95 -11.20 -28.64
C HIS A 234 -22.46 -10.96 -28.67
N GLU A 235 -23.06 -11.03 -27.49
CA GLU A 235 -24.52 -11.00 -27.31
C GLU A 235 -25.08 -9.62 -27.68
N ALA A 236 -24.37 -8.54 -27.38
CA ALA A 236 -24.82 -7.17 -27.66
C ALA A 236 -24.64 -6.73 -29.13
N HIS A 237 -23.66 -7.27 -29.86
CA HIS A 237 -23.27 -6.75 -31.19
C HIS A 237 -23.27 -7.78 -32.32
N GLY A 238 -23.65 -9.04 -32.06
CA GLY A 238 -23.80 -10.08 -33.10
C GLY A 238 -22.51 -10.42 -33.86
N ILE A 239 -21.34 -10.03 -33.34
CA ILE A 239 -20.05 -10.31 -33.96
C ILE A 239 -19.63 -11.71 -33.55
N ASP A 240 -19.61 -12.68 -34.46
CA ASP A 240 -19.13 -14.04 -34.17
C ASP A 240 -17.58 -14.07 -34.15
N LEU A 241 -16.98 -14.54 -33.05
CA LEU A 241 -15.54 -14.44 -32.71
C LEU A 241 -15.04 -15.77 -32.14
N LEU A 242 -15.91 -16.77 -32.00
CA LEU A 242 -15.48 -18.14 -31.82
C LEU A 242 -15.03 -18.64 -33.19
N ALA A 243 -13.75 -18.40 -33.51
CA ALA A 243 -13.10 -19.11 -34.58
C ALA A 243 -13.36 -20.62 -34.40
N ALA A 244 -13.87 -21.25 -35.46
CA ALA A 244 -14.15 -22.67 -35.54
C ALA A 244 -12.98 -23.49 -34.95
N GLY A 245 -13.27 -24.23 -33.87
CA GLY A 245 -12.28 -25.04 -33.17
C GLY A 245 -12.70 -25.51 -31.78
N ALA A 246 -13.67 -24.86 -31.13
CA ALA A 246 -14.25 -25.35 -29.87
C ALA A 246 -15.42 -26.30 -30.13
N GLY A 247 -15.16 -27.39 -30.86
CA GLY A 247 -16.09 -28.50 -30.95
C GLY A 247 -16.23 -29.16 -29.57
N SER A 248 -17.46 -29.13 -29.04
CA SER A 248 -18.05 -30.10 -28.10
C SER A 248 -17.09 -31.10 -27.47
N ALA A 249 -16.46 -30.70 -26.36
CA ALA A 249 -15.93 -31.65 -25.38
C ALA A 249 -16.36 -31.17 -24.00
N SER A 250 -17.43 -31.78 -23.48
CA SER A 250 -17.94 -31.67 -22.10
C SER A 250 -16.99 -32.26 -21.06
N GLY A 251 -15.68 -32.29 -21.33
CA GLY A 251 -14.65 -32.71 -20.40
C GLY A 251 -14.05 -31.52 -19.66
N SER A 252 -14.41 -31.36 -18.39
CA SER A 252 -13.76 -30.54 -17.33
C SER A 252 -12.55 -29.68 -17.79
N TRP A 253 -12.86 -28.57 -18.47
CA TRP A 253 -11.89 -27.59 -18.99
C TRP A 253 -11.08 -26.91 -17.86
N THR A 254 -11.63 -26.94 -16.64
CA THR A 254 -11.07 -26.38 -15.40
C THR A 254 -9.82 -27.12 -14.90
N THR A 255 -9.69 -28.43 -15.16
CA THR A 255 -8.61 -29.24 -14.55
C THR A 255 -7.27 -29.12 -15.29
N LYS A 256 -7.27 -28.92 -16.62
CA LYS A 256 -6.05 -28.72 -17.43
C LYS A 256 -5.54 -27.28 -17.37
N GLN A 257 -6.42 -26.28 -17.36
CA GLN A 257 -6.01 -24.88 -17.18
C GLN A 257 -5.59 -24.55 -15.74
N GLY A 258 -6.19 -25.19 -14.73
CA GLY A 258 -5.84 -24.95 -13.32
C GLY A 258 -4.37 -25.20 -12.99
N LYS A 259 -3.71 -26.15 -13.68
CA LYS A 259 -2.29 -26.49 -13.44
C LYS A 259 -1.30 -25.39 -13.87
N THR A 260 -1.67 -24.56 -14.84
CA THR A 260 -0.83 -23.45 -15.36
C THR A 260 -1.48 -22.07 -15.17
N ALA A 261 -2.62 -21.99 -14.49
CA ALA A 261 -3.33 -20.74 -14.30
C ALA A 261 -2.53 -19.70 -13.51
N TRP A 262 -1.60 -20.09 -12.65
CA TRP A 262 -0.92 -19.19 -11.71
C TRP A 262 0.00 -18.14 -12.35
N HIS A 263 0.52 -18.37 -13.56
CA HIS A 263 1.58 -17.53 -14.15
C HIS A 263 1.19 -16.05 -14.27
N LEU A 264 -0.03 -15.75 -14.72
CA LEU A 264 -0.47 -14.37 -14.94
C LEU A 264 -0.35 -13.51 -13.67
N ALA A 265 -0.95 -13.94 -12.57
CA ALA A 265 -0.89 -13.23 -11.30
C ALA A 265 0.53 -13.17 -10.73
N ALA A 266 1.35 -14.21 -10.94
CA ALA A 266 2.76 -14.19 -10.54
C ALA A 266 3.57 -13.15 -11.35
N ASP A 267 3.35 -13.05 -12.66
CA ASP A 267 3.99 -12.05 -13.51
C ASP A 267 3.61 -10.63 -13.06
N LEU A 268 2.33 -10.39 -12.72
CA LEU A 268 1.88 -9.09 -12.19
C LEU A 268 2.58 -8.73 -10.88
N VAL A 269 2.82 -9.69 -9.99
CA VAL A 269 3.53 -9.47 -8.72
C VAL A 269 5.00 -9.12 -8.97
N GLU A 270 5.68 -9.89 -9.81
CA GLU A 270 7.09 -9.64 -10.16
C GLU A 270 7.32 -8.30 -10.86
N GLN A 271 6.27 -7.80 -11.50
CA GLN A 271 6.31 -6.58 -12.26
C GLN A 271 5.94 -5.34 -11.42
N TYR A 272 4.83 -5.40 -10.70
CA TYR A 272 4.21 -4.21 -10.10
C TYR A 272 4.31 -4.15 -8.57
N ALA A 273 4.62 -5.25 -7.89
CA ALA A 273 4.81 -5.19 -6.44
C ALA A 273 5.96 -4.27 -6.01
N PRO A 274 7.15 -4.31 -6.67
CA PRO A 274 8.24 -3.39 -6.32
C PRO A 274 7.85 -1.92 -6.50
N LEU A 275 7.17 -1.58 -7.61
CA LEU A 275 6.66 -0.24 -7.86
C LEU A 275 5.74 0.25 -6.74
N LEU A 276 4.73 -0.56 -6.36
CA LEU A 276 3.75 -0.16 -5.35
C LEU A 276 4.36 -0.11 -3.94
N PHE A 277 5.32 -1.01 -3.67
CA PHE A 277 6.06 -1.02 -2.42
C PHE A 277 6.97 0.19 -2.28
N GLU A 278 7.76 0.52 -3.31
CA GLU A 278 8.63 1.70 -3.32
C GLU A 278 7.82 2.97 -3.08
N GLN A 279 6.68 3.16 -3.77
CA GLN A 279 5.80 4.31 -3.55
C GLN A 279 5.24 4.36 -2.12
N ALA A 280 4.80 3.22 -1.58
CA ALA A 280 4.29 3.16 -0.21
C ALA A 280 5.39 3.45 0.83
N VAL A 281 6.59 2.90 0.62
CA VAL A 281 7.72 3.05 1.53
C VAL A 281 8.36 4.42 1.42
N GLU A 282 8.36 5.09 0.27
CA GLU A 282 8.92 6.44 0.13
C GLU A 282 8.24 7.43 1.10
N ALA A 283 6.91 7.40 1.18
CA ALA A 283 6.17 8.24 2.12
C ALA A 283 6.48 7.91 3.59
N VAL A 284 6.67 6.62 3.89
CA VAL A 284 7.08 6.13 5.22
C VAL A 284 8.48 6.62 5.59
N VAL A 285 9.44 6.46 4.69
CA VAL A 285 10.83 6.86 4.90
C VAL A 285 10.96 8.35 5.12
N LYS A 286 10.26 9.18 4.32
CA LYS A 286 10.24 10.64 4.53
C LYS A 286 9.70 11.02 5.91
N ARG A 287 8.66 10.31 6.39
CA ARG A 287 8.13 10.50 7.75
C ARG A 287 9.15 10.08 8.81
N GLU A 288 9.72 8.89 8.67
CA GLU A 288 10.70 8.33 9.61
C GLU A 288 11.94 9.24 9.71
N GLN A 289 12.47 9.74 8.60
CA GLN A 289 13.61 10.66 8.57
C GLN A 289 13.32 11.96 9.32
N ARG A 290 12.13 12.56 9.11
CA ARG A 290 11.73 13.76 9.84
C ARG A 290 11.60 13.49 11.35
N GLN A 291 11.00 12.36 11.72
CA GLN A 291 10.85 12.00 13.12
C GLN A 291 12.21 11.69 13.77
N ARG A 292 13.11 11.00 13.06
CA ARG A 292 14.48 10.73 13.50
C ARG A 292 15.22 12.03 13.81
N ALA A 293 15.19 12.99 12.88
CA ALA A 293 15.85 14.28 13.06
C ALA A 293 15.28 15.04 14.27
N ALA A 294 13.95 15.01 14.47
CA ALA A 294 13.33 15.61 15.65
C ALA A 294 13.74 14.93 16.96
N ASN A 295 13.79 13.58 16.97
CA ASN A 295 14.20 12.80 18.14
C ASN A 295 15.68 13.01 18.46
N ASP A 296 16.54 13.09 17.43
CA ASP A 296 17.97 13.41 17.59
C ASP A 296 18.18 14.80 18.19
N ALA A 297 17.43 15.80 17.71
CA ALA A 297 17.50 17.15 18.27
C ALA A 297 17.05 17.18 19.74
N ALA A 298 15.99 16.45 20.09
CA ALA A 298 15.52 16.34 21.48
C ALA A 298 16.56 15.67 22.39
N LEU A 299 17.15 14.55 21.95
CA LEU A 299 18.18 13.84 22.72
C LEU A 299 19.51 14.60 22.80
N ALA A 300 19.83 15.42 21.80
CA ALA A 300 20.98 16.30 21.84
C ALA A 300 20.80 17.45 22.85
N ALA A 301 19.58 17.96 23.00
CA ALA A 301 19.25 18.97 24.00
C ALA A 301 19.19 18.40 25.41
N ASP A 302 18.61 17.21 25.57
CA ASP A 302 18.55 16.47 26.82
C ASP A 302 18.62 14.95 26.55
N PRO A 303 19.76 14.30 26.86
CA PRO A 303 19.91 12.84 26.69
C PRO A 303 18.92 12.01 27.50
N SER A 304 18.32 12.58 28.54
CA SER A 304 17.32 11.96 29.39
C SER A 304 15.87 12.21 28.93
N ALA A 305 15.68 13.00 27.87
CA ALA A 305 14.37 13.42 27.40
C ALA A 305 13.44 12.24 27.04
N SER A 306 12.17 12.39 27.41
CA SER A 306 11.10 11.53 26.90
C SER A 306 10.63 12.01 25.53
N LEU A 307 10.98 11.24 24.49
CA LEU A 307 10.48 11.37 23.13
C LEU A 307 8.95 11.25 23.03
N ALA A 308 8.30 12.26 22.44
CA ALA A 308 6.86 12.25 22.21
C ALA A 308 6.41 11.17 21.18
N ALA A 309 7.23 10.90 20.17
CA ALA A 309 6.97 9.93 19.11
C ALA A 309 8.24 9.14 18.76
N PRO A 310 8.65 8.19 19.62
CA PRO A 310 9.87 7.41 19.41
C PRO A 310 9.72 6.48 18.20
N LEU A 311 10.70 6.42 17.31
CA LEU A 311 10.70 5.44 16.23
C LEU A 311 10.85 4.05 16.82
N THR A 312 9.77 3.27 16.79
CA THR A 312 9.70 1.97 17.47
C THR A 312 9.34 0.90 16.47
N TYR A 313 10.19 -0.12 16.36
CA TYR A 313 9.90 -1.32 15.59
C TYR A 313 9.64 -2.51 16.51
N ILE A 314 8.73 -3.37 16.11
CA ILE A 314 8.41 -4.63 16.77
C ILE A 314 8.77 -5.77 15.82
N LEU A 315 9.67 -6.65 16.25
CA LEU A 315 10.27 -7.68 15.41
C LEU A 315 9.87 -9.06 15.92
N ASP A 316 9.50 -9.93 14.98
CA ASP A 316 9.24 -11.34 15.27
C ASP A 316 9.44 -12.22 14.03
N GLU A 317 9.52 -13.52 14.26
CA GLU A 317 9.71 -14.56 13.25
C GLU A 317 8.49 -15.49 13.16
N LEU A 318 7.97 -15.71 11.95
CA LEU A 318 7.02 -16.78 11.66
C LEU A 318 7.74 -17.95 10.98
N PRO A 319 8.04 -19.05 11.69
CA PRO A 319 8.58 -20.25 11.05
C PRO A 319 7.51 -20.94 10.21
N VAL A 320 7.83 -21.17 8.93
CA VAL A 320 6.94 -21.82 7.96
C VAL A 320 7.40 -23.25 7.69
N VAL A 321 6.75 -24.20 8.38
CA VAL A 321 7.10 -25.63 8.32
C VAL A 321 6.41 -26.31 7.13
N LEU A 322 7.16 -26.83 6.15
CA LEU A 322 6.61 -27.38 4.90
C LEU A 322 6.06 -28.81 5.02
N THR A 323 6.80 -29.73 5.66
CA THR A 323 6.40 -31.12 5.96
C THR A 323 7.32 -31.76 7.01
N ARG A 324 6.78 -32.64 7.86
CA ARG A 324 7.57 -33.58 8.69
C ARG A 324 7.81 -34.87 7.91
N ARG A 325 8.96 -35.04 7.25
CA ARG A 325 9.32 -36.35 6.68
C ARG A 325 9.88 -37.24 7.79
N ARG A 326 9.24 -38.37 8.10
CA ARG A 326 9.88 -39.46 8.85
C ARG A 326 10.95 -40.05 7.94
N LYS A 327 12.23 -39.85 8.24
CA LYS A 327 13.29 -40.68 7.67
C LYS A 327 13.50 -41.86 8.62
N ALA A 328 13.38 -43.08 8.09
CA ALA A 328 13.84 -44.26 8.80
C ALA A 328 15.36 -44.14 9.04
N ALA A 329 15.80 -44.52 10.24
CA ALA A 329 17.14 -44.42 10.81
C ALA A 329 17.56 -43.02 11.34
N ARG A 330 17.55 -42.94 12.69
CA ARG A 330 17.98 -41.85 13.59
C ARG A 330 17.02 -40.66 13.68
N ASN A 331 16.47 -40.47 14.88
CA ASN A 331 15.53 -39.42 15.34
C ASN A 331 16.02 -37.97 15.11
N ARG A 332 16.21 -37.54 13.87
CA ARG A 332 16.37 -36.12 13.50
C ARG A 332 15.41 -35.80 12.36
N PHE A 333 14.28 -35.18 12.70
CA PHE A 333 13.44 -34.54 11.70
C PHE A 333 14.20 -33.34 11.14
N GLN A 334 14.72 -33.41 9.91
CA GLN A 334 15.04 -32.19 9.18
C GLN A 334 13.71 -31.62 8.68
N GLN A 335 13.16 -30.67 9.43
CA GLN A 335 12.03 -29.89 8.97
C GLN A 335 12.52 -29.02 7.81
N ALA A 336 12.03 -29.28 6.60
CA ALA A 336 12.14 -28.31 5.52
C ALA A 336 11.29 -27.11 5.95
N GLN A 337 11.95 -26.07 6.42
CA GLN A 337 11.33 -24.86 6.92
C GLN A 337 12.04 -23.65 6.31
N TRP A 338 11.28 -22.58 6.18
CA TRP A 338 11.78 -21.25 5.89
C TRP A 338 11.08 -20.30 6.87
N SER A 339 11.60 -19.10 7.04
CA SER A 339 11.14 -18.15 8.06
C SER A 339 10.68 -16.86 7.42
N LEU A 340 9.55 -16.31 7.88
CA LEU A 340 9.21 -14.92 7.65
C LEU A 340 9.77 -14.09 8.79
N LEU A 341 10.59 -13.12 8.45
CA LEU A 341 11.08 -12.10 9.37
C LEU A 341 10.19 -10.87 9.20
N VAL A 342 9.51 -10.49 10.26
CA VAL A 342 8.44 -9.49 10.24
C VAL A 342 8.86 -8.30 11.09
N VAL A 343 8.76 -7.11 10.50
CA VAL A 343 8.96 -5.84 11.16
C VAL A 343 7.65 -5.09 11.13
N VAL A 344 7.19 -4.68 12.29
CA VAL A 344 6.02 -3.82 12.48
C VAL A 344 6.49 -2.49 13.05
N GLU A 345 6.09 -1.39 12.43
CA GLU A 345 6.28 -0.06 13.01
C GLU A 345 5.15 0.29 13.98
N VAL A 346 5.47 1.08 14.99
CA VAL A 346 4.49 1.72 15.87
C VAL A 346 4.31 3.16 15.42
N ARG A 347 3.10 3.50 14.97
CA ARG A 347 2.69 4.87 14.68
C ARG A 347 2.07 5.48 15.92
N TRP A 348 2.64 6.59 16.37
CA TRP A 348 2.14 7.36 17.50
C TRP A 348 1.14 8.38 17.02
N ARG A 349 0.01 8.48 17.71
CA ARG A 349 -0.86 9.65 17.62
C ARG A 349 -0.77 10.40 18.93
N PRO A 350 -0.56 11.73 18.88
CA PRO A 350 -0.47 12.53 20.10
C PRO A 350 -1.72 12.33 20.95
N ALA A 351 -1.50 12.33 22.26
CA ALA A 351 -2.59 12.28 23.21
C ALA A 351 -3.44 13.57 23.10
N PRO A 352 -4.76 13.47 23.29
CA PRO A 352 -5.63 14.66 23.31
C PRO A 352 -5.33 15.58 24.50
N ASP A 353 -4.73 15.06 25.58
CA ASP A 353 -4.35 15.80 26.78
C ASP A 353 -3.06 15.23 27.42
N PRO A 354 -2.38 15.95 28.32
CA PRO A 354 -1.12 15.51 28.91
C PRO A 354 -1.22 14.30 29.87
N MET A 355 -2.41 13.98 30.38
CA MET A 355 -2.64 12.88 31.32
C MET A 355 -2.95 11.56 30.62
N THR A 356 -3.28 11.60 29.32
CA THR A 356 -3.53 10.40 28.52
C THR A 356 -2.27 9.96 27.77
N LEU A 357 -2.06 8.65 27.69
CA LEU A 357 -0.96 8.10 26.89
C LEU A 357 -1.27 8.26 25.40
N PRO A 358 -0.26 8.54 24.56
CA PRO A 358 -0.45 8.62 23.12
C PRO A 358 -1.00 7.29 22.60
N SER A 359 -2.00 7.37 21.73
CA SER A 359 -2.53 6.16 21.10
C SER A 359 -1.53 5.61 20.10
N ARG A 360 -1.49 4.29 19.97
CA ARG A 360 -0.54 3.58 19.12
C ARG A 360 -1.26 2.75 18.08
N GLU A 361 -0.73 2.78 16.87
CA GLU A 361 -1.21 1.99 15.75
C GLU A 361 -0.05 1.20 15.17
N ALA A 362 -0.14 -0.12 15.21
CA ALA A 362 0.91 -0.99 14.70
C ALA A 362 0.71 -1.24 13.20
N ARG A 363 1.71 -1.06 12.34
CA ARG A 363 1.62 -1.32 10.89
C ARG A 363 2.78 -2.18 10.39
N LEU A 364 2.55 -3.08 9.44
CA LEU A 364 3.61 -3.82 8.76
C LEU A 364 4.57 -2.84 8.09
N ARG A 365 5.84 -2.90 8.45
CA ARG A 365 6.91 -2.06 7.91
C ARG A 365 7.77 -2.80 6.89
N MET A 366 8.02 -4.08 7.15
CA MET A 366 8.83 -4.96 6.31
C MET A 366 8.49 -6.42 6.58
N VAL A 367 8.47 -7.24 5.54
CA VAL A 367 8.30 -8.70 5.65
C VAL A 367 9.24 -9.37 4.68
N ARG A 368 10.11 -10.27 5.18
CA ARG A 368 11.06 -10.99 4.33
C ARG A 368 11.07 -12.47 4.63
N ALA A 369 10.88 -13.26 3.58
CA ALA A 369 11.02 -14.69 3.58
C ALA A 369 12.49 -15.07 3.32
N TYR A 370 13.08 -15.81 4.25
CA TYR A 370 14.44 -16.36 4.15
C TYR A 370 14.44 -17.86 4.45
N PRO A 371 15.44 -18.62 3.99
CA PRO A 371 15.58 -20.04 4.34
C PRO A 371 15.67 -20.30 5.86
N ARG A 372 16.16 -19.33 6.65
CA ARG A 372 16.28 -19.40 8.12
C ARG A 372 16.23 -18.01 8.76
N GLY A 373 15.66 -17.90 9.96
CA GLY A 373 15.72 -16.70 10.80
C GLY A 373 16.96 -16.60 11.69
N ASN A 374 18.15 -16.59 11.08
CA ASN A 374 19.40 -16.41 11.82
C ASN A 374 19.82 -14.93 11.90
N GLN A 375 20.91 -14.64 12.62
CA GLN A 375 21.45 -13.29 12.78
C GLN A 375 21.73 -12.59 11.44
N GLN A 376 22.28 -13.31 10.45
CA GLN A 376 22.56 -12.76 9.12
C GLN A 376 21.28 -12.35 8.37
N ALA A 377 20.24 -13.19 8.43
CA ALA A 377 18.94 -12.87 7.83
C ALA A 377 18.33 -11.62 8.46
N TRP A 378 18.38 -11.48 9.79
CA TRP A 378 17.92 -10.27 10.47
C TRP A 378 18.76 -9.04 10.10
N ARG A 379 20.09 -9.16 9.95
CA ARG A 379 20.93 -8.05 9.46
C ARG A 379 20.53 -7.61 8.05
N LEU A 380 20.22 -8.54 7.16
CA LEU A 380 19.71 -8.21 5.83
C LEU A 380 18.39 -7.44 5.89
N VAL A 381 17.45 -7.86 6.75
CA VAL A 381 16.19 -7.14 6.97
C VAL A 381 16.42 -5.73 7.49
N LEU A 382 17.26 -5.57 8.51
CA LEU A 382 17.58 -4.27 9.10
C LEU A 382 18.27 -3.34 8.10
N ASN A 383 19.12 -3.88 7.22
CA ASN A 383 19.79 -3.12 6.17
C ASN A 383 18.82 -2.60 5.09
N GLU A 384 17.66 -3.24 4.91
CA GLU A 384 16.60 -2.74 4.01
C GLU A 384 15.74 -1.64 4.67
N LEU A 385 15.95 -1.35 5.95
CA LEU A 385 15.32 -0.22 6.67
C LEU A 385 16.27 0.99 6.64
N PRO A 386 15.96 2.06 5.88
CA PRO A 386 16.90 3.17 5.69
C PRO A 386 17.01 4.11 6.89
N VAL A 387 16.12 3.98 7.89
CA VAL A 387 16.10 4.83 9.08
C VAL A 387 16.28 3.97 10.33
N ARG A 388 17.27 4.35 11.15
CA ARG A 388 17.54 3.74 12.45
C ARG A 388 16.39 4.02 13.44
N PRO A 389 15.76 2.99 14.03
CA PRO A 389 14.77 3.17 15.08
C PRO A 389 15.42 3.65 16.39
N ASP A 390 14.62 4.25 17.27
CA ASP A 390 15.03 4.52 18.65
C ASP A 390 14.93 3.27 19.52
N TYR A 391 13.89 2.47 19.29
CA TYR A 391 13.61 1.26 20.06
C TYR A 391 13.23 0.07 19.17
N ILE A 392 13.64 -1.11 19.59
CA ILE A 392 13.23 -2.39 19.04
C ILE A 392 12.62 -3.23 20.15
N VAL A 393 11.37 -3.65 19.97
CA VAL A 393 10.68 -4.61 20.82
C VAL A 393 10.72 -5.96 20.12
N ALA A 394 11.27 -6.98 20.75
CA ALA A 394 11.39 -8.29 20.13
C ALA A 394 11.43 -9.39 21.17
N ASP A 395 11.28 -10.62 20.74
CA ASP A 395 11.61 -11.76 21.57
C ASP A 395 13.09 -11.71 21.95
N SER A 396 13.45 -12.28 23.10
CA SER A 396 14.84 -12.35 23.58
C SER A 396 15.74 -13.29 22.76
N SER A 397 15.45 -13.44 21.47
CA SER A 397 16.22 -14.19 20.49
C SER A 397 17.63 -13.63 20.38
N LEU A 398 18.61 -14.52 20.50
CA LEU A 398 20.02 -14.21 20.25
C LEU A 398 20.25 -13.74 18.81
N ALA A 399 19.47 -14.24 17.85
CA ALA A 399 19.58 -13.86 16.44
C ALA A 399 19.22 -12.38 16.23
N ILE A 400 18.11 -11.92 16.82
CA ILE A 400 17.67 -10.52 16.72
C ILE A 400 18.62 -9.60 17.48
N THR A 401 18.93 -9.94 18.74
CA THR A 401 19.84 -9.16 19.58
C THR A 401 21.20 -8.99 18.92
N GLY A 402 21.77 -10.10 18.42
CA GLY A 402 23.05 -10.10 17.71
C GLY A 402 22.99 -9.30 16.41
N ALA A 403 21.87 -9.34 15.69
CA ALA A 403 21.72 -8.61 14.43
C ALA A 403 21.64 -7.10 14.65
N VAL A 404 20.88 -6.66 15.65
CA VAL A 404 20.75 -5.25 16.03
C VAL A 404 22.11 -4.69 16.44
N ASN A 405 22.81 -5.36 17.35
CA ASN A 405 24.13 -4.92 17.82
C ASN A 405 25.17 -4.90 16.70
N ALA A 406 25.16 -5.90 15.82
CA ALA A 406 26.10 -5.96 14.69
C ALA A 406 25.78 -4.95 13.57
N HIS A 407 24.54 -4.49 13.46
CA HIS A 407 24.14 -3.56 12.40
C HIS A 407 24.19 -2.09 12.84
N TYR A 408 23.70 -1.76 14.04
CA TYR A 408 23.67 -0.37 14.53
C TYR A 408 24.77 -0.06 15.55
N GLY A 409 25.44 -1.07 16.10
CA GLY A 409 26.36 -0.92 17.23
C GLY A 409 25.68 -1.21 18.57
N PRO A 410 26.40 -1.75 19.57
CA PRO A 410 25.85 -1.97 20.90
C PRO A 410 25.33 -0.68 21.55
N GLY A 411 24.11 -0.71 22.09
CA GLY A 411 23.51 0.43 22.80
C GLY A 411 23.00 1.57 21.90
N ALA A 412 23.23 1.51 20.59
CA ALA A 412 22.74 2.54 19.65
C ALA A 412 21.21 2.53 19.47
N VAL A 413 20.56 1.40 19.73
CA VAL A 413 19.11 1.21 19.69
C VAL A 413 18.66 0.56 21.00
N GLY A 414 17.61 1.10 21.61
CA GLY A 414 17.03 0.54 22.83
C GLY A 414 16.34 -0.80 22.56
N LEU A 415 16.89 -1.88 23.10
CA LEU A 415 16.32 -3.22 22.97
C LEU A 415 15.38 -3.53 24.15
N ILE A 416 14.13 -3.86 23.85
CA ILE A 416 13.11 -4.22 24.83
C ILE A 416 12.68 -5.68 24.57
N PRO A 417 12.96 -6.61 25.51
CA PRO A 417 12.48 -7.98 25.36
C PRO A 417 10.97 -8.06 25.54
N SER A 418 10.30 -8.91 24.77
CA SER A 418 8.87 -9.17 24.91
C SER A 418 8.57 -9.83 26.27
N LEU A 419 7.91 -9.08 27.17
CA LEU A 419 7.54 -9.56 28.50
C LEU A 419 6.64 -10.79 28.44
N PHE A 420 5.77 -10.86 27.44
CA PHE A 420 4.91 -12.02 27.21
C PHE A 420 5.74 -13.30 27.00
N HIS A 421 6.77 -13.22 26.15
CA HIS A 421 7.66 -14.36 25.89
C HIS A 421 8.56 -14.68 27.08
N VAL A 422 9.05 -13.69 27.80
CA VAL A 422 9.81 -13.93 29.05
C VAL A 422 8.93 -14.69 30.05
N HIS A 423 7.73 -14.17 30.34
CA HIS A 423 6.78 -14.79 31.27
C HIS A 423 6.41 -16.22 30.83
N ARG A 424 6.05 -16.40 29.55
CA ARG A 424 5.69 -17.72 29.00
C ARG A 424 6.84 -18.71 29.10
N ASN A 425 8.05 -18.33 28.68
CA ASN A 425 9.19 -19.25 28.66
C ASN A 425 9.62 -19.65 30.08
N ILE A 426 9.57 -18.73 31.04
CA ILE A 426 9.83 -19.05 32.45
C ILE A 426 8.73 -20.00 32.97
N ARG A 427 7.46 -19.71 32.70
CA ARG A 427 6.32 -20.57 33.10
C ARG A 427 6.42 -21.97 32.53
N ASP A 428 6.63 -22.11 31.22
CA ASP A 428 6.80 -23.40 30.54
C ASP A 428 8.03 -24.12 31.11
N GLY A 429 9.10 -23.38 31.40
CA GLY A 429 10.29 -23.85 32.10
C GLY A 429 9.98 -24.48 33.45
N LEU A 430 9.20 -23.78 34.28
CA LEU A 430 8.77 -24.25 35.59
C LEU A 430 7.84 -25.46 35.47
N MET A 431 6.90 -25.48 34.52
CA MET A 431 5.95 -26.58 34.35
C MET A 431 6.58 -27.93 34.01
N GLU A 432 7.78 -27.95 33.44
CA GLU A 432 8.54 -29.16 33.14
C GLU A 432 9.30 -29.73 34.36
N LEU A 433 9.44 -28.96 35.44
CA LEU A 433 10.18 -29.38 36.63
C LEU A 433 9.32 -30.27 37.54
N THR A 434 9.94 -31.26 38.15
CA THR A 434 9.26 -32.16 39.10
C THR A 434 8.83 -31.39 40.35
N GLY A 435 7.58 -31.53 40.78
CA GLY A 435 7.07 -30.94 42.03
C GLY A 435 6.66 -29.46 41.94
N THR A 436 6.81 -28.80 40.79
CA THR A 436 6.37 -27.41 40.58
C THR A 436 4.92 -27.29 40.11
N THR A 437 4.27 -28.43 39.78
CA THR A 437 2.90 -28.47 39.27
C THR A 437 1.96 -29.25 40.19
N THR A 438 0.69 -28.86 40.19
CA THR A 438 -0.43 -29.56 40.81
C THR A 438 -1.56 -29.75 39.79
N LYS A 439 -2.53 -30.62 40.08
CA LYS A 439 -3.70 -30.83 39.22
C LYS A 439 -4.89 -30.04 39.75
N VAL A 440 -5.44 -29.16 38.91
CA VAL A 440 -6.71 -28.45 39.16
C VAL A 440 -7.63 -28.79 38.00
N GLU A 441 -8.80 -29.37 38.29
CA GLU A 441 -9.78 -29.80 37.27
C GLU A 441 -9.17 -30.67 36.17
N GLY A 442 -8.24 -31.56 36.55
CA GLY A 442 -7.55 -32.46 35.62
C GLY A 442 -6.46 -31.80 34.77
N ARG A 443 -6.22 -30.50 34.89
CA ARG A 443 -5.15 -29.77 34.18
C ARG A 443 -3.96 -29.53 35.10
N ALA A 444 -2.75 -29.73 34.56
CA ALA A 444 -1.52 -29.38 35.26
C ALA A 444 -1.36 -27.85 35.29
N VAL A 445 -1.23 -27.30 36.49
CA VAL A 445 -1.00 -25.88 36.75
C VAL A 445 0.16 -25.73 37.71
N LEU A 446 0.82 -24.56 37.74
CA LEU A 446 1.86 -24.30 38.73
C LEU A 446 1.28 -24.35 40.16
N ILE A 447 2.08 -24.81 41.11
CA ILE A 447 1.71 -24.72 42.53
C ILE A 447 1.46 -23.26 42.93
N PRO A 448 0.55 -22.98 43.88
CA PRO A 448 0.10 -21.62 44.20
C PRO A 448 1.23 -20.63 44.49
N GLN A 449 2.28 -21.07 45.19
CA GLN A 449 3.44 -20.25 45.51
C GLN A 449 4.18 -19.76 44.25
N LEU A 450 4.45 -20.66 43.29
CA LEU A 450 5.12 -20.31 42.05
C LEU A 450 4.22 -19.50 41.12
N ALA A 451 2.92 -19.81 41.09
CA ALA A 451 1.95 -19.01 40.33
C ALA A 451 1.91 -17.56 40.82
N LYS A 452 1.82 -17.34 42.14
CA LYS A 452 1.85 -16.01 42.74
C LYS A 452 3.15 -15.25 42.44
N HIS A 453 4.28 -15.95 42.41
CA HIS A 453 5.57 -15.34 42.05
C HIS A 453 5.62 -14.87 40.60
N MET A 454 4.91 -15.55 39.70
CA MET A 454 4.80 -15.21 38.28
C MET A 454 3.81 -14.08 38.00
N ASP A 455 2.77 -13.91 38.83
CA ASP A 455 1.77 -12.82 38.70
C ASP A 455 2.39 -11.42 38.76
N VAL A 456 3.60 -11.32 39.34
CA VAL A 456 4.39 -10.10 39.42
C VAL A 456 4.99 -9.68 38.08
N LEU A 457 5.08 -10.58 37.10
CA LEU A 457 5.61 -10.29 35.75
C LEU A 457 4.58 -9.60 34.85
N THR A 458 3.87 -8.62 35.40
CA THR A 458 3.05 -7.70 34.62
C THR A 458 3.86 -6.46 34.25
N ARG A 459 3.40 -5.75 33.22
CA ARG A 459 4.03 -4.50 32.80
C ARG A 459 4.09 -3.50 33.95
N ASP A 460 2.97 -3.26 34.60
CA ASP A 460 2.84 -2.18 35.59
C ASP A 460 3.73 -2.43 36.81
N GLU A 461 3.82 -3.70 37.25
CA GLU A 461 4.75 -4.11 38.29
C GLU A 461 6.22 -3.96 37.86
N LEU A 462 6.56 -4.32 36.62
CA LEU A 462 7.93 -4.21 36.11
C LEU A 462 8.37 -2.75 35.92
N LEU A 463 7.49 -1.85 35.51
CA LEU A 463 7.81 -0.43 35.34
C LEU A 463 8.23 0.25 36.66
N ASN A 464 7.79 -0.28 37.79
CA ASN A 464 8.08 0.26 39.11
C ASN A 464 9.30 -0.41 39.79
N ARG A 465 9.98 -1.34 39.10
CA ARG A 465 11.11 -2.11 39.65
C ARG A 465 12.46 -1.58 39.17
N THR A 466 13.42 -1.60 40.10
CA THR A 466 14.83 -1.38 39.80
C THR A 466 15.52 -2.67 39.36
N ALA A 467 16.76 -2.55 38.85
CA ALA A 467 17.62 -3.70 38.56
C ALA A 467 17.83 -4.60 39.79
N ALA A 468 17.93 -4.01 40.99
CA ALA A 468 18.08 -4.74 42.23
C ALA A 468 16.82 -5.52 42.59
N ASP A 469 15.64 -4.92 42.41
CA ASP A 469 14.35 -5.60 42.63
C ASP A 469 14.17 -6.79 41.68
N TRP A 470 14.65 -6.66 40.45
CA TRP A 470 14.62 -7.73 39.46
C TRP A 470 15.56 -8.88 39.79
N SER A 471 16.78 -8.57 40.26
CA SER A 471 17.73 -9.60 40.71
C SER A 471 17.18 -10.37 41.91
N ARG A 472 16.60 -9.65 42.89
CA ARG A 472 15.94 -10.25 44.06
C ARG A 472 14.78 -11.16 43.67
N TRP A 473 13.96 -10.77 42.69
CA TRP A 473 12.88 -11.62 42.17
C TRP A 473 13.40 -12.96 41.63
N TRP A 474 14.56 -12.97 40.94
CA TRP A 474 15.20 -14.20 40.48
C TRP A 474 15.74 -15.05 41.63
N ASP A 475 16.37 -14.44 42.62
CA ASP A 475 16.89 -15.14 43.80
C ASP A 475 15.75 -15.84 44.55
N GLU A 476 14.63 -15.15 44.77
CA GLU A 476 13.42 -15.69 45.41
C GLU A 476 12.82 -16.85 44.60
N LEU A 477 12.75 -16.72 43.27
CA LEU A 477 12.24 -17.79 42.41
C LEU A 477 13.13 -19.04 42.46
N ILE A 478 14.45 -18.86 42.38
CA ILE A 478 15.41 -19.97 42.46
C ILE A 478 15.34 -20.64 43.82
N ALA A 479 15.26 -19.88 44.91
CA ALA A 479 15.11 -20.41 46.26
C ALA A 479 13.80 -21.21 46.42
N ALA A 480 12.69 -20.70 45.88
CA ALA A 480 11.40 -21.39 45.91
C ALA A 480 11.43 -22.72 45.15
N VAL A 481 12.11 -22.79 44.00
CA VAL A 481 12.28 -24.04 43.24
C VAL A 481 13.28 -24.98 43.90
N ALA A 482 14.35 -24.48 44.51
CA ALA A 482 15.34 -25.29 45.22
C ALA A 482 14.77 -25.99 46.48
N ALA A 483 13.69 -25.44 47.06
CA ALA A 483 12.94 -26.08 48.13
C ALA A 483 12.09 -27.29 47.67
N LEU A 484 11.96 -27.50 46.35
CA LEU A 484 11.25 -28.61 45.73
C LEU A 484 12.26 -29.69 45.27
N PRO A 485 11.82 -30.93 45.00
CA PRO A 485 12.67 -31.97 44.40
C PRO A 485 12.95 -31.72 42.91
N ALA A 486 13.34 -30.49 42.56
CA ALA A 486 13.54 -30.01 41.19
C ALA A 486 14.99 -29.49 40.99
N PRO A 487 15.67 -29.86 39.89
CA PRO A 487 16.94 -29.24 39.53
C PRO A 487 16.73 -27.81 39.02
N VAL A 488 17.46 -26.84 39.59
CA VAL A 488 17.36 -25.41 39.21
C VAL A 488 18.13 -25.04 37.93
N VAL A 489 18.83 -25.99 37.29
CA VAL A 489 19.75 -25.72 36.17
C VAL A 489 19.09 -24.91 35.04
N LYS A 490 17.91 -25.35 34.58
CA LYS A 490 17.15 -24.67 33.51
C LYS A 490 16.78 -23.25 33.90
N LEU A 491 16.40 -23.03 35.17
CA LEU A 491 16.04 -21.71 35.68
C LEU A 491 17.26 -20.78 35.75
N THR A 492 18.41 -21.30 36.15
CA THR A 492 19.68 -20.55 36.14
C THR A 492 20.10 -20.16 34.72
N GLU A 493 19.89 -21.03 33.73
CA GLU A 493 20.11 -20.70 32.32
C GLU A 493 19.15 -19.60 31.83
N GLN A 494 17.87 -19.68 32.21
CA GLN A 494 16.89 -18.64 31.93
C GLN A 494 17.26 -17.30 32.58
N ARG A 495 17.74 -17.31 33.83
CA ARG A 495 18.24 -16.10 34.51
C ARG A 495 19.38 -15.46 33.72
N LYS A 496 20.42 -16.23 33.37
CA LYS A 496 21.56 -15.76 32.55
C LYS A 496 21.09 -15.13 31.24
N MET A 497 20.01 -15.64 30.66
CA MET A 497 19.44 -15.16 29.40
C MET A 497 18.60 -13.88 29.58
N TYR A 498 17.71 -13.83 30.55
CA TYR A 498 16.68 -12.78 30.65
C TYR A 498 17.04 -11.66 31.61
N GLU A 499 17.77 -11.94 32.69
CA GLU A 499 18.09 -10.94 33.72
C GLU A 499 18.86 -9.74 33.12
N PRO A 500 19.97 -9.92 32.39
CA PRO A 500 20.72 -8.78 31.86
C PRO A 500 19.90 -7.94 30.86
N ARG A 501 19.05 -8.60 30.06
CA ARG A 501 18.24 -7.94 29.03
C ARG A 501 17.13 -7.09 29.63
N LEU A 502 16.44 -7.62 30.64
CA LEU A 502 15.40 -6.87 31.34
C LEU A 502 16.00 -5.73 32.14
N THR A 503 17.11 -5.97 32.85
CA THR A 503 17.85 -4.92 33.57
C THR A 503 18.23 -3.76 32.65
N ALA A 504 18.66 -4.03 31.41
CA ALA A 504 18.95 -2.99 30.43
C ALA A 504 17.69 -2.27 29.90
N ALA A 505 16.55 -2.97 29.82
CA ALA A 505 15.29 -2.42 29.30
C ALA A 505 14.50 -1.61 30.33
N LEU A 506 14.64 -1.89 31.64
CA LEU A 506 13.87 -1.23 32.71
C LEU A 506 14.02 0.30 32.70
N PRO A 507 15.23 0.90 32.62
CA PRO A 507 15.36 2.36 32.54
C PRO A 507 14.72 2.96 31.28
N LEU A 508 14.76 2.23 30.16
CA LEU A 508 14.15 2.67 28.90
C LEU A 508 12.62 2.73 29.03
N LEU A 509 12.03 1.69 29.62
CA LEU A 509 10.59 1.59 29.84
C LEU A 509 10.09 2.59 30.89
N ALA A 510 10.87 2.86 31.94
CA ALA A 510 10.56 3.89 32.92
C ALA A 510 10.59 5.30 32.32
N ARG A 511 11.58 5.60 31.46
CA ARG A 511 11.66 6.88 30.72
C ARG A 511 10.54 7.03 29.67
N GLN A 512 10.08 5.92 29.12
CA GLN A 512 9.14 5.87 28.00
C GLN A 512 7.95 4.93 28.30
N PRO A 513 7.08 5.29 29.26
CA PRO A 513 5.99 4.43 29.73
C PRO A 513 4.93 4.13 28.65
N GLN A 514 4.97 4.78 27.50
CA GLN A 514 4.12 4.50 26.35
C GLN A 514 4.62 3.35 25.46
N LEU A 515 5.91 2.96 25.54
CA LEU A 515 6.49 1.92 24.68
C LEU A 515 5.80 0.56 24.85
N PRO A 516 5.60 -0.22 23.78
CA PRO A 516 5.11 -1.59 23.91
C PRO A 516 6.07 -2.46 24.75
N ALA A 517 5.51 -3.24 25.67
CA ALA A 517 6.23 -4.24 26.47
C ALA A 517 6.19 -5.65 25.88
N SER A 518 5.47 -5.83 24.77
CA SER A 518 5.21 -7.14 24.18
C SER A 518 5.22 -7.07 22.66
N ASN A 519 5.62 -8.16 22.03
CA ASN A 519 5.50 -8.37 20.58
C ASN A 519 4.07 -8.72 20.11
N ALA A 520 3.06 -8.71 20.99
CA ALA A 520 1.68 -9.08 20.64
C ALA A 520 1.12 -8.36 19.40
N ALA A 521 1.55 -7.12 19.14
CA ALA A 521 1.15 -6.38 17.95
C ALA A 521 1.69 -6.99 16.65
N VAL A 522 2.93 -7.50 16.62
CA VAL A 522 3.47 -8.18 15.45
C VAL A 522 2.88 -9.58 15.28
N GLU A 523 2.64 -10.32 16.37
CA GLU A 523 1.91 -11.59 16.31
C GLU A 523 0.50 -11.41 15.74
N THR A 524 -0.20 -10.35 16.15
CA THR A 524 -1.53 -10.03 15.63
C THR A 524 -1.49 -9.73 14.13
N ARG A 525 -0.47 -8.98 13.67
CA ARG A 525 -0.28 -8.70 12.24
C ARG A 525 0.07 -9.97 11.45
N MET A 526 0.94 -10.82 11.99
CA MET A 526 1.26 -12.12 11.41
C MET A 526 0.00 -12.97 11.23
N ARG A 527 -0.81 -13.12 12.28
CA ARG A 527 -2.04 -13.93 12.25
C ARG A 527 -3.10 -13.38 11.31
N LEU A 528 -3.36 -12.06 11.36
CA LEU A 528 -4.46 -11.47 10.60
C LEU A 528 -4.11 -11.15 9.15
N GLN A 529 -2.83 -10.86 8.85
CA GLN A 529 -2.43 -10.38 7.54
C GLN A 529 -1.48 -11.31 6.80
N LEU A 530 -0.62 -12.09 7.47
CA LEU A 530 0.38 -12.92 6.79
C LEU A 530 0.02 -14.40 6.75
N GLU A 531 -0.56 -14.97 7.80
CA GLU A 531 -1.02 -16.37 7.80
C GLU A 531 -2.04 -16.68 6.70
N PRO A 532 -2.98 -15.78 6.31
CA PRO A 532 -3.83 -16.02 5.14
C PRO A 532 -3.04 -16.25 3.85
N PHE A 533 -1.83 -15.70 3.73
CA PHE A 533 -0.93 -15.98 2.60
C PHE A 533 -0.43 -17.44 2.62
N LEU A 534 -0.27 -18.04 3.79
CA LEU A 534 0.35 -19.36 3.93
C LEU A 534 -0.66 -20.50 3.98
N ASP A 535 -1.91 -20.19 4.33
CA ASP A 535 -2.94 -21.20 4.60
C ASP A 535 -3.11 -22.18 3.44
N ASN A 536 -3.02 -23.47 3.76
CA ASN A 536 -3.11 -24.60 2.84
C ASN A 536 -2.14 -24.60 1.63
N ARG A 537 -1.17 -23.67 1.56
CA ARG A 537 -0.31 -23.49 0.38
C ARG A 537 1.15 -23.13 0.65
N LYS A 538 1.58 -23.13 1.90
CA LYS A 538 2.98 -22.93 2.31
C LYS A 538 4.03 -23.70 1.49
N HIS A 539 3.69 -24.91 1.04
CA HIS A 539 4.56 -25.79 0.24
C HIS A 539 4.72 -25.37 -1.23
N LEU A 540 3.90 -24.42 -1.71
CA LEU A 540 3.91 -23.93 -3.09
C LEU A 540 4.87 -22.73 -3.29
N TYR A 541 5.35 -22.09 -2.22
CA TYR A 541 6.19 -20.89 -2.27
C TYR A 541 7.66 -21.14 -2.65
N ARG A 542 7.95 -21.83 -3.76
CA ARG A 542 9.31 -22.32 -4.09
C ARG A 542 10.35 -21.24 -4.40
N ASN A 543 9.90 -20.03 -4.74
CA ASN A 543 10.75 -18.88 -5.04
C ASN A 543 10.58 -17.81 -3.96
N LEU A 544 11.58 -17.65 -3.09
CA LEU A 544 11.57 -16.68 -1.99
C LEU A 544 11.57 -15.23 -2.48
N ALA A 545 12.21 -14.92 -3.62
CA ALA A 545 12.21 -13.57 -4.16
C ALA A 545 10.81 -13.15 -4.65
N ARG A 546 10.13 -14.00 -5.41
CA ARG A 546 8.71 -13.81 -5.76
C ARG A 546 7.82 -13.76 -4.52
N THR A 547 8.13 -14.57 -3.51
CA THR A 547 7.41 -14.57 -2.23
C THR A 547 7.59 -13.24 -1.50
N ASN A 548 8.79 -12.65 -1.52
CA ASN A 548 9.04 -11.32 -0.96
C ASN A 548 8.24 -10.25 -1.68
N PHE A 549 8.18 -10.28 -3.02
CA PHE A 549 7.32 -9.36 -3.78
C PHE A 549 5.83 -9.51 -3.44
N LEU A 550 5.35 -10.72 -3.15
CA LEU A 550 3.99 -10.90 -2.67
C LEU A 550 3.77 -10.25 -1.29
N PHE A 551 4.75 -10.37 -0.40
CA PHE A 551 4.68 -9.72 0.91
C PHE A 551 4.90 -8.21 0.86
N ASP A 552 5.62 -7.71 -0.13
CA ASP A 552 5.70 -6.28 -0.43
C ASP A 552 4.32 -5.70 -0.75
N LEU A 553 3.44 -6.43 -1.44
CA LEU A 553 2.04 -6.03 -1.61
C LEU A 553 1.27 -6.01 -0.28
N ALA A 554 1.52 -6.96 0.61
CA ALA A 554 0.90 -6.99 1.94
C ALA A 554 1.34 -5.76 2.78
N VAL A 555 2.63 -5.42 2.74
CA VAL A 555 3.16 -4.20 3.36
C VAL A 555 2.55 -2.95 2.73
N ALA A 556 2.55 -2.84 1.40
CA ALA A 556 1.97 -1.69 0.69
C ALA A 556 0.49 -1.50 1.04
N ARG A 557 -0.28 -2.60 1.16
CA ARG A 557 -1.67 -2.57 1.63
C ARG A 557 -1.79 -2.03 3.04
N ASP A 558 -1.02 -2.58 3.98
CA ASP A 558 -1.13 -2.13 5.37
C ASP A 558 -0.65 -0.67 5.54
N GLN A 559 0.20 -0.20 4.63
CA GLN A 559 0.63 1.19 4.54
C GLN A 559 -0.36 2.11 3.80
N GLY A 560 -1.45 1.56 3.24
CA GLY A 560 -2.57 2.30 2.66
C GLY A 560 -2.58 2.43 1.14
N ALA A 561 -1.63 1.81 0.41
CA ALA A 561 -1.52 1.94 -1.05
C ALA A 561 -2.77 1.47 -1.80
N PHE A 562 -3.52 0.52 -1.24
CA PHE A 562 -4.74 -0.04 -1.84
C PHE A 562 -6.03 0.63 -1.35
N GLY A 563 -5.94 1.76 -0.64
CA GLY A 563 -7.11 2.57 -0.25
C GLY A 563 -7.79 3.26 -1.45
N ASP A 564 -7.04 3.48 -2.53
CA ASP A 564 -7.51 4.09 -3.77
C ASP A 564 -6.98 3.28 -4.98
N LEU A 565 -7.86 2.50 -5.61
CA LEU A 565 -7.49 1.69 -6.78
C LEU A 565 -7.21 2.53 -8.03
N ASP A 566 -7.76 3.75 -8.11
CA ASP A 566 -7.47 4.65 -9.23
C ASP A 566 -6.04 5.21 -9.10
N ALA A 567 -5.57 5.46 -7.87
CA ALA A 567 -4.16 5.80 -7.61
C ALA A 567 -3.22 4.65 -8.00
N VAL A 568 -3.56 3.40 -7.70
CA VAL A 568 -2.80 2.21 -8.13
C VAL A 568 -2.77 2.10 -9.66
N ALA A 569 -3.93 2.25 -10.32
CA ALA A 569 -4.02 2.23 -11.77
C ALA A 569 -3.18 3.35 -12.41
N LYS A 570 -3.19 4.55 -11.82
CA LYS A 570 -2.35 5.67 -12.24
C LYS A 570 -0.86 5.37 -12.09
N ALA A 571 -0.43 4.79 -10.96
CA ALA A 571 0.98 4.43 -10.75
C ALA A 571 1.47 3.44 -11.82
N ILE A 572 0.67 2.42 -12.12
CA ILE A 572 0.96 1.43 -13.17
C ILE A 572 1.01 2.09 -14.54
N ARG A 573 0.05 2.97 -14.82
CA ARG A 573 -0.02 3.74 -16.07
C ARG A 573 1.27 4.53 -16.29
N ASP A 574 1.64 5.36 -15.32
CA ASP A 574 2.81 6.23 -15.40
C ASP A 574 4.11 5.40 -15.54
N SER A 575 4.19 4.24 -14.84
CA SER A 575 5.30 3.28 -14.99
C SER A 575 5.38 2.66 -16.39
N ASN A 576 4.25 2.21 -16.95
CA ASN A 576 4.23 1.62 -18.28
C ASN A 576 4.47 2.67 -19.37
N GLU A 577 3.99 3.91 -19.22
CA GLU A 577 4.30 5.04 -20.11
C GLU A 577 5.81 5.34 -20.11
N THR A 578 6.44 5.36 -18.93
CA THR A 578 7.90 5.52 -18.79
C THR A 578 8.67 4.39 -19.49
N ALA A 579 8.12 3.18 -19.51
CA ALA A 579 8.67 2.04 -20.23
C ALA A 579 8.32 2.02 -21.74
N GLY A 580 7.73 3.10 -22.27
CA GLY A 580 7.36 3.24 -23.69
C GLY A 580 5.99 2.67 -24.06
N GLY A 581 5.24 2.11 -23.10
CA GLY A 581 3.85 1.64 -23.20
C GLY A 581 3.59 0.48 -24.17
N TRP A 582 4.60 0.04 -24.94
CA TRP A 582 4.49 -1.05 -25.90
C TRP A 582 4.21 -2.39 -25.21
N ALA A 583 5.00 -2.68 -24.19
CA ALA A 583 4.85 -3.83 -23.31
C ALA A 583 4.73 -3.34 -21.86
N PRO A 584 4.16 -4.17 -20.97
CA PRO A 584 4.27 -3.92 -19.54
C PRO A 584 5.76 -3.77 -19.16
N ALA A 585 6.10 -2.89 -18.21
CA ALA A 585 7.46 -2.76 -17.66
C ALA A 585 8.11 -4.14 -17.40
N PRO A 586 9.42 -4.34 -17.65
CA PRO A 586 10.05 -5.64 -17.50
C PRO A 586 9.96 -6.13 -16.05
N ARG A 587 9.83 -7.46 -15.89
CA ARG A 587 9.87 -8.10 -14.56
C ARG A 587 11.25 -7.85 -13.93
N LEU A 588 11.27 -7.48 -12.65
CA LEU A 588 12.53 -7.25 -11.91
C LEU A 588 13.19 -8.55 -11.44
N LEU A 589 12.47 -9.67 -11.50
CA LEU A 589 13.00 -10.98 -11.16
C LEU A 589 13.53 -11.71 -12.39
N ALA A 590 14.82 -12.07 -12.36
CA ALA A 590 15.35 -13.12 -13.23
C ALA A 590 15.26 -14.46 -12.50
N ASP A 591 14.41 -15.37 -12.97
CA ASP A 591 14.35 -16.75 -12.47
C ASP A 591 15.60 -17.50 -12.93
N ALA A 592 16.70 -17.39 -12.18
CA ALA A 592 17.91 -18.16 -12.43
C ALA A 592 17.61 -19.66 -12.25
N GLN A 593 17.46 -20.38 -13.37
CA GLN A 593 17.46 -21.84 -13.34
C GLN A 593 18.89 -22.33 -13.06
N PRO A 594 19.06 -23.39 -12.25
CA PRO A 594 20.38 -24.00 -12.12
C PRO A 594 20.84 -24.48 -13.51
N PRO A 595 22.14 -24.39 -13.82
CA PRO A 595 22.66 -24.94 -15.07
C PRO A 595 22.29 -26.44 -15.16
N PRO A 596 22.07 -26.98 -16.37
CA PRO A 596 21.84 -28.42 -16.61
C PRO A 596 22.86 -29.26 -15.84
N ARG A 597 22.45 -30.37 -15.25
CA ARG A 597 23.43 -31.32 -14.71
C ARG A 597 24.20 -31.94 -15.87
N GLU A 598 25.48 -32.23 -15.64
CA GLU A 598 26.39 -32.83 -16.64
C GLU A 598 25.89 -34.18 -17.17
N ASP A 599 25.04 -34.88 -16.40
CA ASP A 599 24.42 -36.16 -16.75
C ASP A 599 23.17 -36.03 -17.65
N GLY A 600 22.84 -34.82 -18.12
CA GLY A 600 21.66 -34.57 -18.95
C GLY A 600 20.33 -34.64 -18.17
N THR A 601 20.37 -34.87 -16.85
CA THR A 601 19.16 -34.79 -16.03
C THR A 601 18.72 -33.33 -15.89
N PRO A 602 17.40 -33.05 -16.02
CA PRO A 602 16.90 -31.70 -15.84
C PRO A 602 17.27 -31.22 -14.43
N SER A 603 17.87 -30.04 -14.35
CA SER A 603 18.35 -29.51 -13.09
C SER A 603 17.19 -29.48 -12.09
N PRO A 604 17.40 -29.93 -10.84
CA PRO A 604 16.41 -29.72 -9.80
C PRO A 604 16.22 -28.20 -9.69
N GLY A 605 15.05 -27.72 -10.14
CA GLY A 605 14.77 -26.28 -10.17
C GLY A 605 15.16 -25.63 -8.84
N TYR A 606 15.84 -24.49 -8.89
CA TYR A 606 16.42 -23.83 -7.72
C TYR A 606 15.31 -23.62 -6.68
N SER A 607 15.31 -24.42 -5.61
CA SER A 607 14.44 -24.16 -4.46
C SER A 607 15.17 -23.20 -3.54
N SER A 608 15.12 -21.91 -3.89
CA SER A 608 15.67 -20.81 -3.06
C SER A 608 15.24 -20.93 -1.59
N LEU A 609 14.07 -21.52 -1.32
CA LEU A 609 13.53 -21.81 0.01
C LEU A 609 14.47 -22.58 0.95
N LEU A 610 15.28 -23.49 0.41
CA LEU A 610 15.96 -24.51 1.23
C LEU A 610 17.48 -24.45 1.16
N ASN A 611 18.05 -23.47 0.46
CA ASN A 611 19.50 -23.30 0.43
C ASN A 611 19.95 -22.39 1.61
N PRO A 612 20.47 -22.95 2.72
CA PRO A 612 20.90 -22.13 3.86
C PRO A 612 22.12 -21.26 3.53
N LEU A 613 22.91 -21.62 2.52
CA LEU A 613 24.10 -20.85 2.10
C LEU A 613 23.72 -19.56 1.38
N LEU A 614 22.49 -19.46 0.85
CA LEU A 614 22.01 -18.28 0.16
C LEU A 614 21.99 -17.05 1.09
N VAL A 615 21.62 -17.23 2.37
CA VAL A 615 21.57 -16.12 3.33
C VAL A 615 22.96 -15.56 3.59
N ALA A 616 23.95 -16.44 3.81
CA ALA A 616 25.34 -16.04 4.03
C ALA A 616 25.89 -15.33 2.79
N ALA A 617 25.73 -15.92 1.60
CA ALA A 617 26.19 -15.31 0.35
C ALA A 617 25.54 -13.94 0.07
N LEU A 618 24.25 -13.79 0.37
CA LEU A 618 23.56 -12.49 0.25
C LEU A 618 24.06 -11.48 1.27
N ALA A 619 24.32 -11.91 2.51
CA ALA A 619 24.88 -11.07 3.56
C ALA A 619 26.29 -10.59 3.16
N ASP A 620 27.17 -11.48 2.71
CA ASP A 620 28.53 -11.15 2.28
C ASP A 620 28.50 -10.17 1.10
N LYS A 621 27.61 -10.39 0.13
CA LYS A 621 27.45 -9.51 -1.04
C LYS A 621 26.91 -8.13 -0.69
N ARG A 622 25.91 -8.04 0.20
CA ARG A 622 25.16 -6.80 0.46
C ARG A 622 25.69 -5.98 1.62
N LEU A 623 26.30 -6.63 2.61
CA LEU A 623 26.79 -5.99 3.83
C LEU A 623 28.31 -5.82 3.83
N GLY A 624 28.99 -6.36 2.81
CA GLY A 624 30.44 -6.52 2.79
C GLY A 624 30.85 -7.70 3.70
N GLY A 625 31.86 -8.45 3.28
CA GLY A 625 32.43 -9.50 4.11
C GLY A 625 32.98 -8.91 5.40
N ALA A 626 32.29 -9.14 6.51
CA ALA A 626 32.90 -9.00 7.83
C ALA A 626 33.76 -10.25 8.04
N SER A 627 35.00 -10.19 7.58
CA SER A 627 36.08 -11.04 8.09
C SER A 627 36.41 -10.65 9.52
#